data_AF-A0A183HTD0-F1
#
_entry.id   AF-A0A183HTD0-F1
#
_cell.length_a   1.000
_cell.length_b   1.000
_cell.length_c   1.000
_cell.angle_alpha   90.00
_cell.angle_beta   90.00
_cell.angle_gamma   90.00
#
_symmetry.space_group_name_H-M   'P 1'
#
loop_
_entity.id
_entity.type
_entity.pdbx_description
1 polymer ?
#
loop_
_entity_poly.entity_id
_entity_poly.type
_entity_poly.pdbx_seq_one_letter_code
_entity_poly.pdbx_strand_id
1 'polypeptide(L)'
;MNKKDRKGRSEIESCTELRTPEEFWMALYGQPNKPEDPIVEHVDANFVRERRRLYQVQIGMGFLELPQIELKHSILKQDMLDTKCAYILDCTSDIFLWVGRKANRLVKMAGQKMVVELHEMLERPNYTIISRETEGEESTMF
;
A
#
# COMPACT_ATOMS: atom_id res chain seq x y z
N MET A 1 -14.20 5.80 -0.70
CA MET A 1 -13.40 5.81 0.55
C MET A 1 -14.35 5.68 1.74
N ASN A 2 -14.21 4.63 2.56
CA ASN A 2 -15.21 4.24 3.57
C ASN A 2 -15.24 5.21 4.78
N LYS A 3 -16.36 5.22 5.54
CA LYS A 3 -16.53 5.87 6.86
C LYS A 3 -15.42 5.53 7.85
N LYS A 4 -14.76 4.36 7.73
CA LYS A 4 -13.68 3.90 8.60
C LYS A 4 -12.46 4.84 8.57
N ASP A 5 -11.89 5.09 7.40
CA ASP A 5 -10.58 5.77 7.30
C ASP A 5 -10.66 7.26 7.65
N ARG A 6 -11.75 7.92 7.26
CA ARG A 6 -11.94 9.37 7.47
C ARG A 6 -12.87 9.70 8.64
N LYS A 7 -13.38 8.69 9.35
CA LYS A 7 -14.30 8.83 10.49
C LYS A 7 -15.52 9.71 10.16
N GLY A 8 -16.03 9.60 8.93
CA GLY A 8 -17.15 10.42 8.43
C GLY A 8 -16.83 11.91 8.21
N ARG A 9 -15.56 12.33 8.31
CA ARG A 9 -15.14 13.74 8.09
C ARG A 9 -14.77 14.03 6.63
N SER A 10 -15.26 13.24 5.70
CA SER A 10 -15.06 13.43 4.26
C SER A 10 -16.27 12.94 3.50
N GLU A 11 -16.59 13.61 2.40
CA GLU A 11 -17.63 13.22 1.46
C GLU A 11 -17.01 12.71 0.16
N ILE A 12 -17.74 11.86 -0.57
CA ILE A 12 -17.36 11.43 -1.92
C ILE A 12 -18.24 12.21 -2.89
N GLU A 13 -17.63 13.08 -3.67
CA GLU A 13 -18.29 13.74 -4.80
C GLU A 13 -17.92 12.97 -6.09
N SER A 14 -18.93 12.62 -6.89
CA SER A 14 -18.72 11.95 -8.18
C SER A 14 -18.94 12.95 -9.31
N CYS A 15 -17.93 13.15 -10.14
CA CYS A 15 -17.95 14.14 -11.21
C CYS A 15 -17.70 13.47 -12.57
N THR A 16 -18.30 14.02 -13.61
CA THR A 16 -18.03 13.69 -15.02
C THR A 16 -17.21 14.80 -15.65
N GLU A 17 -16.56 14.57 -16.80
CA GLU A 17 -15.69 15.59 -17.45
C GLU A 17 -16.35 16.96 -17.66
N LEU A 18 -17.66 17.01 -17.92
CA LEU A 18 -18.42 18.26 -18.10
C LEU A 18 -18.80 18.96 -16.78
N ARG A 19 -18.52 18.35 -15.63
CA ARG A 19 -19.01 18.78 -14.30
C ARG A 19 -17.93 18.65 -13.22
N THR A 20 -16.66 18.66 -13.60
CA THR A 20 -15.55 18.64 -12.64
C THR A 20 -15.44 20.02 -11.96
N PRO A 21 -15.49 20.10 -10.62
CA PRO A 21 -15.50 21.36 -9.87
C PRO A 21 -14.15 22.10 -9.99
N GLU A 22 -14.16 23.42 -9.83
CA GLU A 22 -12.95 24.25 -9.92
C GLU A 22 -11.90 23.85 -8.89
N GLU A 23 -12.33 23.43 -7.69
CA GLU A 23 -11.47 23.01 -6.59
C GLU A 23 -10.63 21.77 -6.95
N PHE A 24 -11.16 20.88 -7.79
CA PHE A 24 -10.42 19.72 -8.28
C PHE A 24 -9.25 20.16 -9.16
N TRP A 25 -9.50 21.05 -10.12
CA TRP A 25 -8.46 21.55 -11.03
C TRP A 25 -7.43 22.39 -10.27
N MET A 26 -7.89 23.19 -9.31
CA MET A 26 -7.01 23.96 -8.44
C MET A 26 -6.08 23.05 -7.64
N ALA A 27 -6.59 21.93 -7.10
CA ALA A 27 -5.78 20.98 -6.35
C ALA A 27 -4.82 20.17 -7.23
N LEU A 28 -5.23 19.81 -8.46
CA LEU A 28 -4.44 18.96 -9.36
C LEU A 28 -3.37 19.75 -10.12
N TYR A 29 -3.71 20.93 -10.63
CA TYR A 29 -2.90 21.70 -11.57
C TYR A 29 -2.67 23.17 -11.15
N GLY A 30 -3.30 23.63 -10.06
CA GLY A 30 -3.14 25.01 -9.58
C GLY A 30 -3.93 26.06 -10.37
N GLN A 31 -4.88 25.65 -11.20
CA GLN A 31 -5.76 26.52 -11.99
C GLN A 31 -7.21 26.04 -11.91
N PRO A 32 -8.23 26.90 -12.01
CA PRO A 32 -9.63 26.51 -11.84
C PRO A 32 -10.20 25.71 -13.03
N ASN A 33 -9.51 25.70 -14.18
CA ASN A 33 -9.98 25.08 -15.40
C ASN A 33 -9.14 23.86 -15.78
N LYS A 34 -9.74 22.96 -16.56
CA LYS A 34 -9.04 21.84 -17.19
C LYS A 34 -7.87 22.34 -18.06
N PRO A 35 -6.70 21.68 -18.05
CA PRO A 35 -5.61 21.99 -18.98
C PRO A 35 -6.04 21.80 -20.45
N GLU A 36 -5.60 22.69 -21.33
CA GLU A 36 -5.83 22.60 -22.78
C GLU A 36 -4.70 21.85 -23.51
N ASP A 37 -3.62 21.53 -22.79
CA ASP A 37 -2.50 20.78 -23.34
C ASP A 37 -2.95 19.42 -23.89
N PRO A 38 -2.34 18.94 -25.00
CA PRO A 38 -2.63 17.63 -25.53
C PRO A 38 -2.29 16.55 -24.49
N ILE A 39 -3.05 15.45 -24.50
CA ILE A 39 -2.74 14.28 -23.67
C ILE A 39 -1.40 13.70 -24.15
N VAL A 40 -0.42 13.65 -23.25
CA VAL A 40 0.90 13.06 -23.49
C VAL A 40 0.98 11.72 -22.78
N GLU A 41 1.44 10.68 -23.48
CA GLU A 41 1.79 9.42 -22.82
C GLU A 41 3.07 9.60 -22.00
N HIS A 42 2.95 9.39 -20.68
CA HIS A 42 4.06 9.44 -19.75
C HIS A 42 4.56 8.05 -19.33
N VAL A 43 3.97 6.99 -19.90
CA VAL A 43 4.32 5.60 -19.62
C VAL A 43 4.98 5.03 -20.85
N ASP A 44 6.19 4.51 -20.71
CA ASP A 44 6.89 3.86 -21.82
C ASP A 44 6.09 2.68 -22.37
N ALA A 45 6.12 2.49 -23.70
CA ALA A 45 5.45 1.36 -24.35
C ALA A 45 5.91 -0.01 -23.84
N ASN A 46 7.14 -0.08 -23.29
CA ASN A 46 7.73 -1.29 -22.71
C ASN A 46 7.59 -1.36 -21.19
N PHE A 47 6.81 -0.45 -20.57
CA PHE A 47 6.62 -0.43 -19.13
C PHE A 47 6.02 -1.76 -18.65
N VAL A 48 6.71 -2.39 -17.70
CA VAL A 48 6.22 -3.58 -17.02
C VAL A 48 5.85 -3.18 -15.59
N ARG A 49 4.58 -3.37 -15.25
CA ARG A 49 4.10 -3.10 -13.89
C ARG A 49 4.89 -3.94 -12.89
N GLU A 50 5.42 -3.29 -11.86
CA GLU A 50 6.09 -3.97 -10.77
C GLU A 50 5.15 -4.95 -10.08
N ARG A 51 5.66 -6.16 -9.83
CA ARG A 51 4.89 -7.21 -9.18
C ARG A 51 4.90 -6.99 -7.68
N ARG A 52 3.69 -6.97 -7.11
CA ARG A 52 3.48 -7.02 -5.66
C ARG A 52 4.10 -8.28 -5.06
N ARG A 53 4.75 -8.13 -3.91
CA ARG A 53 5.39 -9.22 -3.18
C ARG A 53 4.81 -9.29 -1.78
N LEU A 54 4.44 -10.49 -1.35
CA LEU A 54 3.98 -10.73 0.01
C LEU A 54 5.04 -11.54 0.74
N TYR A 55 5.44 -11.07 1.90
CA TYR A 55 6.42 -11.74 2.75
C TYR A 55 5.81 -12.11 4.09
N GLN A 56 6.21 -13.24 4.65
CA GLN A 56 5.90 -13.59 6.03
C GLN A 56 7.09 -13.25 6.92
N VAL A 57 6.84 -12.57 8.04
CA VAL A 57 7.87 -12.31 9.04
C VAL A 57 8.08 -13.57 9.87
N GLN A 58 9.29 -14.09 9.86
CA GLN A 58 9.67 -15.28 10.63
C GLN A 58 10.85 -14.98 11.55
N ILE A 59 10.86 -15.64 12.71
CA ILE A 59 11.94 -15.57 13.69
C ILE A 59 12.43 -17.00 13.90
N GLY A 60 13.59 -17.32 13.34
CA GLY A 60 14.16 -18.66 13.33
C GLY A 60 15.61 -18.64 13.80
N MET A 61 16.03 -19.63 14.60
CA MET A 61 17.44 -19.88 14.95
C MET A 61 18.27 -18.64 15.38
N GLY A 62 17.63 -17.64 16.02
CA GLY A 62 18.28 -16.42 16.50
C GLY A 62 18.37 -15.26 15.49
N PHE A 63 17.81 -15.40 14.29
CA PHE A 63 17.77 -14.34 13.28
C PHE A 63 16.35 -14.11 12.73
N LEU A 64 16.20 -13.02 11.98
CA LEU A 64 14.96 -12.66 11.30
C LEU A 64 15.01 -13.17 9.86
N GLU A 65 13.92 -13.76 9.41
CA GLU A 65 13.75 -14.25 8.06
C GLU A 65 12.53 -13.59 7.42
N LEU A 66 12.62 -13.39 6.10
CA LEU A 66 11.56 -12.78 5.32
C LEU A 66 11.24 -13.61 4.05
N PRO A 67 10.78 -14.86 4.21
CA PRO A 67 10.39 -15.67 3.06
C PRO A 67 9.25 -15.02 2.27
N GLN A 68 9.42 -14.99 0.94
CA GLN A 68 8.38 -14.53 0.02
C GLN A 68 7.34 -15.64 -0.18
N ILE A 69 6.07 -15.27 -0.08
CA ILE A 69 4.94 -16.15 -0.40
C ILE A 69 4.71 -16.13 -1.90
N GLU A 70 4.61 -17.30 -2.50
CA GLU A 70 4.31 -17.43 -3.92
C GLU A 70 2.84 -17.12 -4.21
N LEU A 71 2.61 -16.11 -5.07
CA LEU A 71 1.27 -15.68 -5.44
C LEU A 71 0.82 -16.38 -6.72
N LYS A 72 -0.10 -17.34 -6.59
CA LYS A 72 -0.71 -18.00 -7.76
C LYS A 72 -1.47 -16.95 -8.60
N HIS A 73 -1.11 -16.84 -9.87
CA HIS A 73 -1.66 -15.84 -10.80
C HIS A 73 -1.53 -14.39 -10.30
N SER A 74 -0.55 -14.13 -9.44
CA SER A 74 -0.35 -12.86 -8.75
C SER A 74 -1.51 -12.44 -7.82
N ILE A 75 -2.54 -13.25 -7.59
CA ILE A 75 -3.72 -12.85 -6.79
C ILE A 75 -3.39 -12.86 -5.29
N LEU A 76 -3.77 -11.80 -4.59
CA LEU A 76 -3.73 -11.72 -3.13
C LEU A 76 -5.12 -12.01 -2.57
N LYS A 77 -5.15 -12.75 -1.46
CA LYS A 77 -6.38 -13.06 -0.73
C LYS A 77 -6.13 -12.91 0.77
N GLN A 78 -7.15 -12.46 1.50
CA GLN A 78 -7.05 -12.27 2.95
C GLN A 78 -6.81 -13.59 3.71
N ASP A 79 -7.30 -14.72 3.17
CA ASP A 79 -7.10 -16.05 3.74
C ASP A 79 -5.64 -16.55 3.70
N MET A 80 -4.73 -15.81 3.03
CA MET A 80 -3.30 -16.06 3.04
C MET A 80 -2.62 -15.57 4.33
N LEU A 81 -3.33 -14.79 5.16
CA LEU A 81 -2.80 -14.15 6.36
C LEU A 81 -3.23 -14.92 7.62
N ASP A 82 -2.25 -15.42 8.38
CA ASP A 82 -2.49 -16.06 9.69
C ASP A 82 -2.50 -15.01 10.81
N THR A 83 -3.56 -15.04 11.63
CA THR A 83 -3.74 -14.19 12.82
C THR A 83 -2.58 -14.24 13.83
N LYS A 84 -1.75 -15.28 13.83
CA LYS A 84 -0.58 -15.44 14.72
C LYS A 84 0.71 -14.87 14.12
N CYS A 85 0.68 -14.40 12.88
CA CYS A 85 1.84 -13.95 12.13
C CYS A 85 1.79 -12.44 11.82
N ALA A 86 2.88 -11.94 11.25
CA ALA A 86 2.95 -10.63 10.61
C ALA A 86 3.44 -10.80 9.17
N TYR A 87 2.99 -9.92 8.29
CA TYR A 87 3.28 -9.99 6.87
C TYR A 87 3.64 -8.61 6.34
N ILE A 88 4.52 -8.56 5.35
CA ILE A 88 4.86 -7.33 4.62
C ILE A 88 4.36 -7.48 3.19
N LEU A 89 3.41 -6.64 2.80
CA LEU A 89 2.97 -6.50 1.42
C LEU A 89 3.71 -5.31 0.79
N ASP A 90 4.60 -5.62 -0.14
CA ASP A 90 5.39 -4.64 -0.88
C ASP A 90 4.76 -4.37 -2.25
N CYS A 91 4.25 -3.15 -2.43
CA CYS A 91 3.70 -2.64 -3.69
C CYS A 91 4.56 -1.50 -4.26
N THR A 92 5.86 -1.48 -3.95
CA THR A 92 6.85 -0.49 -4.41
C THR A 92 6.71 0.87 -3.73
N SER A 93 5.65 1.63 -4.06
CA SER A 93 5.36 2.95 -3.48
C SER A 93 4.60 2.87 -2.16
N ASP A 94 3.86 1.78 -1.94
CA ASP A 94 3.09 1.56 -0.72
C ASP A 94 3.49 0.21 -0.13
N ILE A 95 3.95 0.24 1.12
CA ILE A 95 4.39 -0.94 1.84
C ILE A 95 3.48 -1.11 3.06
N PHE A 96 2.83 -2.25 3.17
CA PHE A 96 1.93 -2.53 4.28
C PHE A 96 2.52 -3.59 5.20
N LEU A 97 2.71 -3.22 6.48
CA LEU A 97 2.98 -4.19 7.54
C LEU A 97 1.64 -4.62 8.13
N TRP A 98 1.14 -5.78 7.73
CA TRP A 98 -0.03 -6.40 8.35
C TRP A 98 0.36 -7.18 9.59
N VAL A 99 -0.36 -6.96 10.68
CA VAL A 99 -0.11 -7.57 11.98
C VAL A 99 -1.33 -8.34 12.45
N GLY A 100 -1.17 -9.65 12.57
CA GLY A 100 -2.19 -10.53 13.12
C GLY A 100 -2.52 -10.18 14.58
N ARG A 101 -3.80 -10.24 14.92
CA ARG A 101 -4.32 -9.92 16.25
C ARG A 101 -3.70 -10.81 17.33
N LYS A 102 -3.52 -12.10 17.02
CA LYS A 102 -2.91 -13.11 17.90
C LYS A 102 -1.39 -13.22 17.75
N ALA A 103 -0.76 -12.39 16.92
CA ALA A 103 0.69 -12.39 16.82
C ALA A 103 1.35 -11.98 18.14
N ASN A 104 2.40 -12.71 18.51
CA ASN A 104 3.12 -12.45 19.76
C ASN A 104 3.95 -11.15 19.65
N ARG A 105 4.40 -10.63 20.80
CA ARG A 105 5.15 -9.36 20.85
C ARG A 105 6.43 -9.40 20.02
N LEU A 106 7.13 -10.52 19.97
CA LEU A 106 8.38 -10.66 19.23
C LEU A 106 8.14 -10.55 17.72
N VAL A 107 7.14 -11.26 17.17
CA VAL A 107 6.76 -11.19 15.75
C VAL A 107 6.34 -9.77 15.36
N LYS A 108 5.60 -9.08 16.23
CA LYS A 108 5.19 -7.69 16.02
C LYS A 108 6.40 -6.74 15.91
N MET A 109 7.36 -6.86 16.84
CA MET A 109 8.59 -6.05 16.81
C MET A 109 9.48 -6.40 15.62
N ALA A 110 9.60 -7.69 15.30
CA ALA A 110 10.33 -8.16 14.12
C ALA A 110 9.73 -7.58 12.84
N GLY A 111 8.41 -7.59 12.68
CA GLY A 111 7.76 -7.03 11.50
C GLY A 111 8.01 -5.53 11.35
N GLN A 112 7.96 -4.77 12.46
CA GLN A 112 8.27 -3.34 12.46
C GLN A 112 9.71 -3.05 12.06
N LYS A 113 10.66 -3.89 12.50
CA LYS A 113 12.06 -3.77 12.12
C LYS A 113 12.26 -4.12 10.63
N MET A 114 11.75 -5.27 10.21
CA MET A 114 11.94 -5.78 8.86
C MET A 114 11.33 -4.90 7.78
N VAL A 115 10.19 -4.25 8.03
CA VAL A 115 9.57 -3.36 7.04
C VAL A 115 10.39 -2.11 6.78
N VAL A 116 11.06 -1.58 7.81
CA VAL A 116 11.96 -0.42 7.67
C VAL A 116 13.24 -0.85 6.94
N GLU A 117 13.85 -1.97 7.34
CA GLU A 117 15.05 -2.49 6.66
C GLU A 117 14.77 -2.82 5.18
N LEU A 118 13.63 -3.44 4.86
CA LEU A 118 13.23 -3.71 3.47
C LEU A 118 13.04 -2.44 2.65
N HIS A 119 12.54 -1.38 3.26
CA HIS A 119 12.39 -0.08 2.62
C HIS A 119 13.77 0.55 2.32
N GLU A 120 14.68 0.53 3.29
CA GLU A 120 16.03 1.10 3.17
C GLU A 120 16.95 0.33 2.20
N MET A 121 16.75 -0.98 2.06
CA MET A 121 17.59 -1.83 1.22
C MET A 121 17.27 -1.76 -0.28
N LEU A 122 16.11 -1.23 -0.66
CA LEU A 122 15.66 -1.19 -2.05
C LEU A 122 15.58 0.26 -2.53
N GLU A 123 15.99 0.50 -3.77
CA GLU A 123 15.76 1.78 -4.43
C GLU A 123 14.26 1.97 -4.64
N ARG A 124 13.73 3.09 -4.13
CA ARG A 124 12.30 3.39 -4.13
C ARG A 124 12.06 4.89 -4.30
N PRO A 125 10.89 5.28 -4.80
CA PRO A 125 10.52 6.69 -4.87
C PRO A 125 10.53 7.35 -3.49
N ASN A 126 10.88 8.64 -3.44
CA ASN A 126 10.93 9.43 -2.19
C ASN A 126 9.56 9.62 -1.51
N TYR A 127 8.47 9.36 -2.22
CA TYR A 127 7.11 9.42 -1.70
C TYR A 127 6.61 8.05 -1.21
N THR A 128 7.48 7.06 -1.07
CA THR A 128 7.08 5.73 -0.56
C THR A 128 6.54 5.82 0.86
N ILE A 129 5.43 5.15 1.15
CA ILE A 129 4.79 5.14 2.46
C ILE A 129 4.79 3.74 3.06
N ILE A 130 5.15 3.65 4.35
CA ILE A 130 4.95 2.44 5.15
C ILE A 130 3.69 2.62 6.00
N SER A 131 2.71 1.75 5.80
CA SER A 131 1.45 1.72 6.55
C SER A 131 1.38 0.48 7.43
N ARG A 132 0.92 0.63 8.67
CA ARG A 132 0.71 -0.49 9.59
C ARG A 132 -0.77 -0.88 9.62
N GLU A 133 -1.05 -2.11 9.24
CA GLU A 133 -2.40 -2.67 9.17
C GLU A 133 -2.59 -3.67 10.31
N THR A 134 -3.69 -3.57 11.04
CA THR A 134 -4.03 -4.50 12.14
C THR A 134 -5.21 -5.35 11.72
N GLU A 135 -5.14 -6.67 11.96
CA GLU A 135 -6.20 -7.61 11.59
C GLU A 135 -7.60 -7.16 12.07
N GLY A 136 -8.52 -6.98 11.13
CA GLY A 136 -9.90 -6.52 11.33
C GLY A 136 -10.07 -4.99 11.37
N GLU A 137 -8.97 -4.24 11.37
CA GLU A 137 -8.92 -2.77 11.33
C GLU A 137 -8.17 -2.26 10.10
N GLU A 138 -8.09 -3.09 9.06
CA GLU A 138 -7.39 -2.74 7.82
C GLU A 138 -8.03 -1.51 7.15
N SER A 139 -7.17 -0.66 6.59
CA SER A 139 -7.57 0.48 5.78
C SER A 139 -8.25 0.03 4.48
N THR A 140 -9.02 0.91 3.84
CA THR A 140 -9.61 0.59 2.52
C THR A 140 -8.54 0.34 1.44
N MET A 141 -7.30 0.79 1.67
CA MET A 141 -6.20 0.67 0.70
C MET A 141 -5.52 -0.69 0.71
N PHE A 142 -5.58 -1.41 1.83
CA PHE A 142 -5.02 -2.76 1.99
C PHE A 142 -5.97 -3.83 1.42
#